data_AF-A0A645GKR8-F1
#
_entry.id   AF-A0A645GKR8-F1
#
_cell.length_a   1.000
_cell.length_b   1.000
_cell.length_c   1.000
_cell.angle_alpha   90.00
_cell.angle_beta   90.00
_cell.angle_gamma   90.00
#
_symmetry.space_group_name_H-M   'P 1'
#
loop_
_entity.id
_entity.type
_entity.pdbx_description
1 polymer ?
#
loop_
_entity_poly.entity_id
_entity_poly.type
_entity_poly.pdbx_seq_one_letter_code
_entity_poly.pdbx_strand_id
1 'polypeptide(L)'
;MIPEIVKKINTVRLKTIEDFLEVSGSEVSPGLAITQDKITLRWFAATLSSEIIAAYIQFAFAVNAMAMMQRHATPNEKETANEKYTFRVWLLRLGFIGEEYSFARRLFLSRLEGNGSFRTEDQVHEAVKRRKAHLATPETVV
;
A
#
# COMPACT_ATOMS: atom_id res chain seq x y z
N MET A 1 -11.96 -6.44 -7.16
CA MET A 1 -13.19 -5.68 -7.49
C MET A 1 -12.84 -4.21 -7.43
N ILE A 2 -12.95 -3.45 -8.54
CA ILE A 2 -12.62 -2.02 -8.56
C ILE A 2 -13.60 -1.27 -7.64
N PRO A 3 -13.12 -0.43 -6.69
CA PRO A 3 -13.99 0.39 -5.84
C PRO A 3 -14.89 1.32 -6.66
N GLU A 4 -16.14 1.49 -6.23
CA GLU A 4 -17.13 2.28 -6.97
C GLU A 4 -16.71 3.74 -7.19
N ILE A 5 -16.04 4.33 -6.19
CA ILE A 5 -15.43 5.67 -6.29
C ILE A 5 -14.41 5.77 -7.44
N VAL A 6 -13.61 4.72 -7.65
CA VAL A 6 -12.60 4.69 -8.72
C VAL A 6 -13.28 4.60 -10.08
N LYS A 7 -14.33 3.79 -10.21
CA LYS A 7 -15.12 3.73 -11.45
C LYS A 7 -15.70 5.09 -11.81
N LYS A 8 -16.31 5.78 -10.84
CA LYS A 8 -16.90 7.11 -11.06
C LYS A 8 -15.84 8.17 -11.41
N ILE A 9 -14.67 8.14 -10.76
CA ILE A 9 -13.54 9.02 -11.11
C ILE A 9 -13.08 8.76 -12.55
N ASN A 10 -13.03 7.51 -12.99
CA ASN A 10 -12.57 7.15 -14.33
C ASN A 10 -13.55 7.55 -15.44
N THR A 11 -14.84 7.73 -15.16
CA THR A 11 -15.84 8.11 -16.16
C THR A 11 -15.93 9.63 -16.37
N VAL A 12 -15.39 10.44 -15.46
CA VAL A 12 -15.51 11.89 -15.47
C VAL A 12 -14.15 12.53 -15.72
N ARG A 13 -14.11 13.53 -16.60
CA ARG A 13 -12.91 14.36 -16.76
C ARG A 13 -12.85 15.40 -15.65
N LEU A 14 -12.04 15.13 -14.63
CA LEU A 14 -11.78 16.06 -13.53
C LEU A 14 -10.94 17.25 -14.00
N LYS A 15 -11.47 18.47 -13.90
CA LYS A 15 -10.73 19.71 -14.18
C LYS A 15 -10.55 20.56 -12.94
N THR A 16 -11.54 20.60 -12.05
CA THR A 16 -11.50 21.36 -10.80
C THR A 16 -11.67 20.46 -9.58
N ILE A 17 -11.54 21.06 -8.39
CA ILE A 17 -11.73 20.36 -7.12
C ILE A 17 -13.22 20.03 -6.92
N GLU A 18 -14.11 20.91 -7.38
CA GLU A 18 -15.57 20.74 -7.32
C GLU A 18 -16.01 19.52 -8.15
N ASP A 19 -15.46 19.36 -9.36
CA ASP A 19 -15.69 18.18 -10.20
C ASP A 19 -15.32 16.89 -9.44
N PHE A 20 -14.23 16.91 -8.67
CA PHE A 20 -13.80 15.77 -7.88
C PHE A 20 -14.75 15.52 -6.70
N LEU A 21 -15.10 16.56 -5.94
CA LEU A 21 -15.97 16.43 -4.77
C LEU A 21 -17.39 15.95 -5.11
N GLU A 22 -17.92 16.31 -6.28
CA GLU A 22 -19.21 15.80 -6.78
C GLU A 22 -19.15 14.27 -7.01
N VAL A 23 -18.03 13.79 -7.53
CA VAL A 23 -17.82 12.38 -7.89
C VAL A 23 -17.39 11.53 -6.69
N SER A 24 -16.66 12.13 -5.75
CA SER A 24 -15.93 11.43 -4.68
C SER A 24 -16.37 11.82 -3.25
N GLY A 25 -17.46 12.58 -3.11
CA GLY A 25 -17.93 13.13 -1.83
C GLY A 25 -18.19 12.10 -0.73
N SER A 26 -18.41 12.59 0.49
CA SER A 26 -18.37 11.81 1.75
C SER A 26 -19.28 10.58 1.84
N GLU A 27 -20.33 10.48 1.01
CA GLU A 27 -21.26 9.35 0.93
C GLU A 27 -20.85 8.27 -0.08
N VAL A 28 -19.85 8.51 -0.93
CA VAL A 28 -19.51 7.62 -2.07
C VAL A 28 -18.60 6.46 -1.65
N SER A 29 -17.90 6.55 -0.51
CA SER A 29 -17.04 5.48 -0.01
C SER A 29 -17.17 5.29 1.51
N PRO A 30 -17.61 4.12 2.00
CA PRO A 30 -17.75 3.88 3.44
C PRO A 30 -16.41 4.06 4.19
N GLY A 31 -15.28 3.74 3.53
CA GLY A 31 -13.94 3.83 4.11
C GLY A 31 -13.30 5.22 4.09
N LEU A 32 -13.87 6.19 3.35
CA LEU A 32 -13.29 7.53 3.17
C LEU A 32 -14.35 8.62 3.28
N ALA A 33 -14.12 9.61 4.13
CA ALA A 33 -14.86 10.88 4.07
C ALA A 33 -13.97 11.93 3.40
N ILE A 34 -14.42 12.49 2.28
CA ILE A 34 -13.70 13.56 1.59
C ILE A 34 -14.55 14.82 1.70
N THR A 35 -13.97 15.89 2.23
CA THR A 35 -14.51 17.25 2.20
C THR A 35 -13.52 18.16 1.49
N GLN A 36 -13.90 19.42 1.27
CA GLN A 36 -13.03 20.41 0.66
C GLN A 36 -11.70 20.60 1.44
N ASP A 37 -11.77 20.56 2.77
CA ASP A 37 -10.61 20.87 3.63
C ASP A 37 -9.87 19.64 4.16
N LYS A 38 -10.51 18.47 4.21
CA LYS A 38 -9.92 17.28 4.86
C LYS A 38 -10.37 15.96 4.26
N ILE A 39 -9.49 14.97 4.38
CA ILE A 39 -9.79 13.56 4.10
C ILE A 39 -9.76 12.80 5.43
N THR A 40 -10.83 12.08 5.74
CA THR A 40 -10.95 11.23 6.92
C THR A 40 -10.89 9.77 6.52
N LEU A 41 -9.89 9.06 7.04
CA LEU A 41 -9.69 7.62 6.84
C LEU A 41 -10.51 6.83 7.86
N ARG A 42 -11.59 6.16 7.44
CA ARG A 42 -12.53 5.42 8.31
C ARG A 42 -12.25 3.91 8.42
N TRP A 43 -11.28 3.40 7.67
CA TRP A 43 -10.93 1.98 7.62
C TRP A 43 -9.98 1.49 8.72
N PHE A 44 -9.56 2.36 9.64
CA PHE A 44 -8.78 1.94 10.80
C PHE A 44 -9.68 1.32 11.85
N ALA A 45 -9.37 0.08 12.26
CA ALA A 45 -10.10 -0.57 13.34
C ALA A 45 -9.83 0.16 14.67
N ALA A 46 -10.90 0.43 15.42
CA ALA A 46 -10.77 0.97 16.78
C ALA A 46 -9.95 -0.01 17.65
N THR A 47 -9.02 0.54 18.42
CA THR A 47 -8.08 -0.24 19.23
C THR A 47 -7.55 0.63 20.37
N LEU A 48 -7.09 -0.02 21.44
CA LEU A 48 -6.40 0.61 22.57
C LEU A 48 -4.89 0.36 22.54
N SER A 49 -4.37 -0.40 21.56
CA SER A 49 -2.92 -0.60 21.40
C SER A 49 -2.27 0.67 20.87
N SER A 50 -1.34 1.21 21.64
CA SER A 50 -0.57 2.39 21.28
C SER A 50 0.27 2.17 20.02
N GLU A 51 0.80 0.96 19.81
CA GLU A 51 1.61 0.62 18.64
C GLU A 51 0.79 0.58 17.36
N ILE A 52 -0.43 0.03 17.42
CA ILE A 52 -1.36 0.03 16.27
C ILE A 52 -1.80 1.46 15.95
N ILE A 53 -2.15 2.26 16.96
CA ILE A 53 -2.51 3.67 16.78
C ILE A 53 -1.34 4.44 16.16
N ALA A 54 -0.12 4.26 16.68
CA ALA A 54 1.08 4.89 16.14
C ALA A 54 1.33 4.49 14.68
N ALA A 55 1.18 3.22 14.33
CA ALA A 55 1.31 2.75 12.95
C ALA A 55 0.28 3.38 12.00
N TYR A 56 -0.99 3.52 12.44
CA TYR A 56 -2.03 4.19 11.67
C TYR A 56 -1.73 5.67 11.46
N ILE A 57 -1.26 6.37 12.49
CA ILE A 57 -0.84 7.77 12.42
C ILE A 57 0.34 7.94 11.46
N GLN A 58 1.39 7.12 11.59
CA GLN A 58 2.55 7.11 10.69
C GLN A 58 2.12 6.94 9.23
N PHE A 59 1.21 6.00 8.98
CA PHE A 59 0.70 5.75 7.64
C PHE A 59 -0.06 6.95 7.07
N ALA A 60 -0.98 7.52 7.84
CA ALA A 60 -1.75 8.68 7.42
C ALA A 60 -0.84 9.87 7.08
N PHE A 61 0.16 10.16 7.93
CA PHE A 61 1.12 11.24 7.68
C PHE A 61 1.97 10.99 6.44
N ALA A 62 2.49 9.78 6.26
CA ALA A 62 3.32 9.44 5.11
C ALA A 62 2.53 9.52 3.79
N VAL A 63 1.29 9.04 3.77
CA VAL A 63 0.41 9.14 2.60
C VAL A 63 0.10 10.60 2.29
N ASN A 64 -0.20 11.42 3.29
CA ASN A 64 -0.45 12.85 3.10
C ASN A 64 0.80 13.59 2.55
N ALA A 65 1.97 13.31 3.13
CA ALA A 65 3.22 13.88 2.66
C ALA A 65 3.51 13.50 1.19
N MET A 66 3.32 12.22 0.84
CA MET A 66 3.48 11.77 -0.54
C MET A 66 2.47 12.43 -1.49
N ALA A 67 1.21 12.60 -1.07
CA ALA A 67 0.18 13.23 -1.89
C ALA A 67 0.52 14.69 -2.20
N MET A 68 1.05 15.44 -1.22
CA MET A 68 1.50 16.82 -1.42
C MET A 68 2.70 16.93 -2.38
N MET A 69 3.56 15.92 -2.40
CA MET A 69 4.76 15.90 -3.26
C MET A 69 4.49 15.39 -4.69
N GLN A 70 3.40 14.64 -4.90
CA GLN A 70 3.10 14.06 -6.20
C GLN A 70 2.54 15.12 -7.17
N ARG A 71 3.18 15.23 -8.34
CA ARG A 71 2.70 16.11 -9.43
C ARG A 71 1.55 15.51 -10.24
N HIS A 72 1.49 14.19 -10.31
CA HIS A 72 0.52 13.46 -11.12
C HIS A 72 0.08 12.19 -10.38
N ALA A 73 -1.21 11.89 -10.49
CA ALA A 73 -1.81 10.64 -10.05
C ALA A 73 -2.65 10.06 -11.19
N THR A 74 -2.74 8.74 -11.26
CA THR A 74 -3.64 8.05 -12.19
C THR A 74 -4.67 7.26 -11.37
N PRO A 75 -5.96 7.35 -11.73
CA PRO A 75 -7.02 6.56 -11.11
C PRO A 75 -7.07 5.12 -11.66
N ASN A 76 -6.27 4.80 -12.68
CA ASN A 76 -6.22 3.46 -13.23
C ASN A 76 -5.63 2.48 -12.22
N GLU A 77 -6.38 1.42 -11.93
CA GLU A 77 -5.88 0.30 -11.14
C GLU A 77 -4.74 -0.38 -11.88
N LYS A 78 -3.70 -0.76 -11.13
CA LYS A 78 -2.60 -1.57 -11.65
C LYS A 78 -2.85 -3.01 -11.26
N GLU A 79 -2.90 -3.91 -12.25
CA GLU A 79 -2.92 -5.34 -11.97
C GLU A 79 -1.67 -5.74 -11.18
N THR A 80 -1.90 -6.46 -10.08
CA THR A 80 -0.85 -6.97 -9.21
C THR A 80 -0.97 -8.47 -9.08
N ALA A 81 0.10 -9.19 -9.42
CA ALA A 81 0.17 -10.64 -9.21
C ALA A 81 0.39 -11.01 -7.73
N ASN A 82 0.82 -10.05 -6.90
CA ASN A 82 1.11 -10.26 -5.48
C ASN A 82 0.90 -8.95 -4.69
N GLU A 83 -0.26 -8.85 -4.04
CA GLU A 83 -0.67 -7.67 -3.28
C GLU A 83 0.30 -7.37 -2.12
N LYS A 84 0.77 -8.39 -1.41
CA LYS A 84 1.70 -8.20 -0.28
C LYS A 84 3.04 -7.62 -0.72
N TYR A 85 3.60 -8.12 -1.83
CA TYR A 85 4.82 -7.56 -2.40
C TYR A 85 4.61 -6.11 -2.84
N THR A 86 3.54 -5.85 -3.61
CA THR A 86 3.23 -4.52 -4.15
C THR A 86 3.03 -3.51 -3.01
N PHE A 87 2.28 -3.88 -1.98
CA PHE A 87 2.06 -3.01 -0.84
C PHE A 87 3.34 -2.77 -0.04
N ARG A 88 4.19 -3.79 0.16
CA ARG A 88 5.49 -3.61 0.82
C ARG A 88 6.37 -2.62 0.06
N VAL A 89 6.50 -2.76 -1.26
CA VAL A 89 7.29 -1.83 -2.08
C VAL A 89 6.72 -0.42 -2.00
N TRP A 90 5.41 -0.28 -1.96
CA TRP A 90 4.76 1.02 -1.78
C TRP A 90 5.02 1.63 -0.40
N LEU A 91 4.98 0.84 0.68
CA LEU A 91 5.36 1.28 2.02
C LEU A 91 6.82 1.77 2.08
N LEU A 92 7.74 1.10 1.38
CA LEU A 92 9.12 1.58 1.26
C LEU A 92 9.19 2.93 0.53
N ARG A 93 8.39 3.11 -0.53
CA ARG A 93 8.29 4.39 -1.24
C ARG A 93 7.71 5.50 -0.35
N LEU A 94 6.84 5.15 0.60
CA LEU A 94 6.31 6.05 1.62
C LEU A 94 7.31 6.39 2.73
N GLY A 95 8.48 5.73 2.76
CA GLY A 95 9.52 5.98 3.76
C GLY A 95 9.49 5.06 4.97
N PHE A 96 8.75 3.95 4.95
CA PHE A 96 8.72 2.95 6.04
C PHE A 96 10.01 2.10 6.06
N ILE A 97 11.16 2.72 6.29
CA ILE A 97 12.50 2.13 6.24
C ILE A 97 13.11 2.21 7.65
N GLY A 98 13.71 1.12 8.13
CA GLY A 98 14.29 1.06 9.48
C GLY A 98 13.49 0.19 10.46
N GLU A 99 14.00 0.05 11.68
CA GLU A 99 13.43 -0.79 12.73
C GLU A 99 12.18 -0.16 13.37
N GLU A 100 12.15 1.17 13.43
CA GLU A 100 11.06 1.97 13.99
C GLU A 100 9.73 1.78 13.24
N TYR A 101 9.79 1.39 11.96
CA TYR A 101 8.61 1.06 11.14
C TYR A 101 8.36 -0.46 11.04
N SER A 102 9.16 -1.30 11.71
CA SER A 102 9.05 -2.75 11.60
C SER A 102 7.68 -3.27 12.03
N PHE A 103 7.12 -2.71 13.11
CA PHE A 103 5.78 -3.02 13.58
C PHE A 103 4.73 -2.64 12.55
N ALA A 104 4.76 -1.40 12.04
CA ALA A 104 3.79 -0.93 11.05
C ALA A 104 3.83 -1.77 9.76
N ARG A 105 5.03 -2.09 9.25
CA ARG A 105 5.17 -2.99 8.09
C ARG A 105 4.54 -4.36 8.36
N ARG A 106 4.79 -4.97 9.53
CA ARG A 106 4.19 -6.27 9.87
C ARG A 106 2.67 -6.16 9.97
N LEU A 107 2.16 -5.15 10.66
CA LEU A 107 0.73 -4.90 10.83
C LEU A 107 0.02 -4.82 9.47
N PHE A 108 0.50 -3.94 8.58
CA PHE A 108 -0.11 -3.67 7.28
C PHE A 108 0.01 -4.83 6.29
N LEU A 109 1.07 -5.64 6.38
CA LEU A 109 1.28 -6.77 5.48
C LEU A 109 0.67 -8.09 6.00
N SER A 110 0.33 -8.18 7.28
CA SER A 110 -0.13 -9.42 7.93
C SER A 110 -1.39 -10.02 7.30
N ARG A 111 -2.28 -9.18 6.78
CA ARG A 111 -3.58 -9.57 6.21
C ARG A 111 -3.57 -9.75 4.69
N LEU A 112 -2.42 -9.57 4.04
CA LEU A 112 -2.26 -9.73 2.60
C LEU A 112 -1.65 -11.08 2.25
N GLU A 113 -2.21 -11.70 1.21
CA GLU A 113 -1.75 -12.97 0.66
C GLU A 113 -0.51 -12.81 -0.22
N GLY A 114 0.21 -13.90 -0.43
CA GLY A 114 1.41 -13.94 -1.25
C GLY A 114 2.71 -13.67 -0.49
N ASN A 115 3.80 -13.58 -1.25
CA ASN A 115 5.16 -13.46 -0.73
C ASN A 115 5.57 -11.97 -0.60
N GLY A 116 6.10 -11.54 0.55
CA GLY A 116 6.53 -10.14 0.69
C GLY A 116 7.79 -9.79 -0.11
N SER A 117 8.65 -10.75 -0.38
CA SER A 117 9.98 -10.57 -0.96
C SER A 117 10.00 -10.63 -2.49
N PHE A 118 9.09 -11.41 -3.10
CA PHE A 118 9.07 -11.68 -4.54
C PHE A 118 7.76 -11.27 -5.19
N ARG A 119 7.83 -10.77 -6.43
CA ARG A 119 6.66 -10.31 -7.18
C ARG A 119 5.90 -11.46 -7.81
N THR A 120 6.59 -12.52 -8.24
CA THR A 120 6.00 -13.68 -8.94
C THR A 120 6.48 -14.99 -8.32
N GLU A 121 5.72 -16.07 -8.56
CA GLU A 121 6.08 -17.42 -8.10
C GLU A 121 7.35 -17.96 -8.77
N ASP A 122 7.58 -17.64 -10.04
CA ASP A 122 8.81 -18.01 -10.75
C ASP A 122 10.05 -17.49 -10.04
N GLN A 123 10.00 -16.25 -9.54
CA GLN A 123 11.11 -15.69 -8.75
C GLN A 123 11.35 -16.47 -7.46
N VAL A 124 10.30 -16.99 -6.82
CA VAL A 124 10.40 -17.84 -5.64
C VAL A 124 11.05 -19.16 -6.00
N HIS A 125 10.59 -19.84 -7.06
CA HIS A 125 11.13 -21.11 -7.52
C HIS A 125 12.62 -20.99 -7.88
N GLU A 126 12.99 -19.93 -8.61
CA GLU A 126 14.39 -19.68 -8.97
C GLU A 126 15.26 -19.37 -7.75
N ALA A 127 14.76 -18.61 -6.77
CA ALA A 127 15.49 -18.38 -5.52
C ALA A 127 15.69 -19.69 -4.72
N VAL A 128 14.69 -20.57 -4.68
CA VAL A 128 14.79 -21.88 -4.03
C VAL A 128 15.82 -22.77 -4.75
N LYS A 129 15.80 -22.82 -6.07
CA LYS A 129 16.81 -23.57 -6.86
C LYS A 129 18.23 -23.07 -6.58
N ARG A 130 18.44 -21.75 -6.58
CA ARG A 130 19.74 -21.14 -6.26
C ARG A 130 20.22 -21.48 -4.85
N ARG A 131 19.32 -21.42 -3.85
CA ARG A 131 19.65 -21.79 -2.47
C ARG A 131 20.02 -23.27 -2.35
N LYS A 132 19.29 -24.16 -3.01
CA LYS A 132 19.60 -25.61 -3.03
C LYS A 132 20.93 -25.90 -3.71
N ALA A 133 21.20 -25.24 -4.85
CA ALA A 133 22.48 -25.38 -5.55
C ALA A 133 23.66 -24.92 -4.68
N HIS A 134 23.53 -23.77 -4.01
CA HIS A 134 24.55 -23.25 -3.10
C HIS A 134 24.85 -24.21 -1.94
N LEU A 135 23.80 -24.78 -1.32
CA LEU A 135 23.95 -25.78 -0.25
C LEU A 135 24.54 -27.12 -0.73
N ALA A 136 24.39 -27.45 -2.01
CA ALA A 136 24.89 -28.70 -2.59
C ALA A 136 26.36 -28.63 -3.03
N THR A 137 26.91 -27.43 -3.24
CA THR A 137 28.35 -27.19 -3.31
C THR A 137 28.92 -27.05 -1.90
N PRO A 138 29.69 -28.02 -1.38
CA PRO A 138 30.37 -27.81 -0.10
C PRO A 138 31.31 -26.61 -0.26
N GLU A 139 31.33 -25.72 0.73
CA GLU A 139 32.33 -24.66 0.81
C GLU A 139 33.72 -25.28 0.60
N THR A 140 34.38 -24.92 -0.49
CA THR A 140 35.84 -25.08 -0.56
C THR A 140 36.39 -23.95 0.31
N VAL A 141 36.44 -24.21 1.61
CA VAL A 141 37.13 -23.34 2.57
C VAL A 141 38.61 -23.36 2.18
N VAL A 142 39.13 -22.21 1.76
CA VAL A 142 40.56 -21.91 1.68
C VAL A 142 40.84 -20.83 2.71
#